data_AF-A8Q2M0-F1
#
_entry.id   AF-A8Q2M0-F1
#
_cell.length_a   1.000
_cell.length_b   1.000
_cell.length_c   1.000
_cell.angle_alpha   90.00
_cell.angle_beta   90.00
_cell.angle_gamma   90.00
#
_symmetry.space_group_name_H-M   'P 1'
#
loop_
_entity.id
_entity.type
_entity.pdbx_description
1 polymer ?
#
loop_
_entity_poly.entity_id
_entity_poly.type
_entity_poly.pdbx_seq_one_letter_code
_entity_poly.pdbx_strand_id
1 'polypeptide(L)'
;MCKALHAQLEKFKRADFGRCPRVLCYQQPLLPLGPSDFPFQSPVRLYCPRCEDLYRPKSSRHGAIDGAFFGSSFPHMLLMVYPHMIPTKVTVVPPPIPFAQKQYGGVSADVLHQRAVALERRTGNATSAGEETDTSVMANDASSEMRAPTDVVFERVVPRIFGYPVHETSQLMAWQDRQQKKQAALIADFRQQKSASAPPSCKDQQA
;
A
#
# COMPACT_ATOMS: atom_id res chain seq x y z
N MET A 1 3.92 15.48 37.69
CA MET A 1 3.32 14.68 36.59
C MET A 1 4.32 14.20 35.52
N CYS A 2 5.49 14.84 35.31
CA CYS A 2 6.31 14.58 34.12
C CYS A 2 7.42 13.51 34.22
N LYS A 3 7.80 13.02 35.41
CA LYS A 3 8.97 12.13 35.54
C LYS A 3 8.81 10.80 34.81
N ALA A 4 7.63 10.17 34.91
CA ALA A 4 7.36 8.89 34.25
C ALA A 4 7.30 9.04 32.72
N LEU A 5 6.62 10.07 32.22
CA LEU A 5 6.52 10.34 30.78
C LEU A 5 7.89 10.64 30.17
N HIS A 6 8.71 11.44 30.87
CA HIS A 6 10.07 11.74 30.45
C HIS A 6 10.97 10.49 30.44
N ALA A 7 10.84 9.62 31.44
CA ALA A 7 11.58 8.35 31.44
C ALA A 7 11.20 7.44 30.25
N GLN A 8 9.93 7.41 29.85
CA GLN A 8 9.51 6.67 28.66
C GLN A 8 9.97 7.34 27.36
N LEU A 9 10.02 8.68 27.33
CA LEU A 9 10.59 9.43 26.21
C LEU A 9 12.06 9.10 25.98
N GLU A 10 12.86 9.01 27.05
CA GLU A 10 14.28 8.66 26.91
C GLU A 10 14.47 7.24 26.35
N LYS A 11 13.61 6.28 26.75
CA LYS A 11 13.56 4.94 26.15
C LYS A 11 13.13 4.95 24.69
N PHE A 12 12.18 5.81 24.35
CA PHE A 12 11.71 5.99 22.96
C PHE A 12 12.83 6.53 22.05
N LYS A 13 13.59 7.53 22.51
CA LYS A 13 14.75 8.07 21.78
C LYS A 13 15.81 7.01 21.51
N ARG A 14 16.02 6.10 22.47
CA ARG A 14 16.97 4.98 22.35
C ARG A 14 16.43 3.80 21.53
N ALA A 15 15.16 3.86 21.13
CA ALA A 15 14.44 2.78 20.45
C ALA A 15 14.37 1.47 21.25
N ASP A 16 14.29 1.55 22.59
CA ASP A 16 14.30 0.39 23.49
C ASP A 16 13.07 -0.52 23.30
N PHE A 17 11.93 0.07 22.88
CA PHE A 17 10.71 -0.68 22.58
C PHE A 17 10.76 -1.43 21.25
N GLY A 18 11.77 -1.15 20.43
CA GLY A 18 11.93 -1.69 19.09
C GLY A 18 11.62 -0.69 17.98
N ARG A 19 11.65 -1.20 16.76
CA ARG A 19 11.59 -0.43 15.52
C ARG A 19 10.49 -0.98 14.61
N CYS A 20 9.89 -0.10 13.81
CA CYS A 20 8.80 -0.46 12.91
C CYS A 20 9.22 -1.56 11.93
N PRO A 21 8.40 -2.63 11.76
CA PRO A 21 8.72 -3.69 10.81
C PRO A 21 8.46 -3.30 9.35
N ARG A 22 7.71 -2.21 9.09
CA ARG A 22 7.55 -1.71 7.72
C ARG A 22 8.87 -1.13 7.22
N VAL A 23 9.35 -1.66 6.10
CA VAL A 23 10.59 -1.23 5.43
C VAL A 23 10.59 0.28 5.16
N LEU A 24 9.47 0.79 4.66
CA LEU A 24 9.29 2.20 4.33
C LEU A 24 9.17 3.13 5.55
N CYS A 25 9.08 2.56 6.76
CA CYS A 25 9.19 3.34 7.98
C CYS A 25 10.64 3.61 8.39
N TYR A 26 11.64 3.17 7.62
CA TYR A 26 13.07 3.43 7.86
C TYR A 26 13.48 3.22 9.33
N GLN A 27 13.02 2.10 9.90
CA GLN A 27 13.34 1.71 11.27
C GLN A 27 12.91 2.72 12.35
N GLN A 28 11.80 3.45 12.12
CA GLN A 28 11.17 4.35 13.09
C GLN A 28 11.02 3.69 14.48
N PRO A 29 11.45 4.33 15.59
CA PRO A 29 11.21 3.83 16.94
C PRO A 29 9.71 3.75 17.26
N LEU A 30 9.33 2.75 18.05
CA LEU A 30 7.95 2.45 18.42
C LEU A 30 7.65 2.83 19.88
N LEU A 31 6.36 2.96 20.20
CA LEU A 31 5.87 3.19 21.56
C LEU A 31 4.98 2.02 22.01
N PRO A 32 5.03 1.59 23.28
CA PRO A 32 4.10 0.58 23.79
C PRO A 32 2.67 1.15 23.85
N LEU A 33 1.67 0.32 23.53
CA LEU A 33 0.25 0.66 23.59
C LEU A 33 -0.55 -0.55 24.07
N GLY A 34 -1.47 -0.34 25.01
CA GLY A 34 -2.48 -1.32 25.38
C GLY A 34 -3.74 -1.12 24.54
N PRO A 35 -4.20 -2.08 23.71
CA PRO A 35 -5.43 -1.91 22.94
C PRO A 35 -6.68 -1.77 23.81
N SER A 36 -6.63 -2.31 25.04
CA SER A 36 -7.66 -2.22 26.05
C SER A 36 -7.04 -1.75 27.37
N ASP A 37 -7.78 -0.93 28.11
CA ASP A 37 -7.43 -0.46 29.45
C ASP A 37 -7.88 -1.45 30.54
N PHE A 38 -8.64 -2.48 30.18
CA PHE A 38 -9.08 -3.52 31.09
C PHE A 38 -8.10 -4.69 31.10
N PRO A 39 -7.75 -5.23 32.29
CA PRO A 39 -6.77 -6.29 32.41
C PRO A 39 -7.23 -7.59 31.74
N PHE A 40 -6.25 -8.40 31.31
CA PHE A 40 -6.42 -9.72 30.70
C PHE A 40 -7.21 -9.76 29.38
N GLN A 41 -7.49 -8.61 28.76
CA GLN A 41 -8.19 -8.60 27.46
C GLN A 41 -7.23 -8.78 26.28
N SER A 42 -6.12 -8.04 26.28
CA SER A 42 -5.21 -8.04 25.13
C SER A 42 -3.77 -7.72 25.56
N PRO A 43 -2.77 -8.41 24.98
CA PRO A 43 -1.38 -8.12 25.28
C PRO A 43 -0.96 -6.78 24.67
N VAL A 44 0.16 -6.26 25.16
CA VAL A 44 0.77 -5.02 24.65
C VAL A 44 1.06 -5.10 23.14
N ARG A 45 0.78 -3.99 22.46
CA ARG A 45 1.12 -3.73 21.06
C ARG A 45 2.13 -2.59 21.00
N LEU A 46 2.76 -2.43 19.84
CA LEU A 46 3.72 -1.36 19.58
C LEU A 46 3.15 -0.42 18.51
N TYR A 47 2.96 0.83 18.86
CA TYR A 47 2.48 1.88 17.97
C TYR A 47 3.64 2.56 17.24
N CYS A 48 3.50 2.74 15.92
CA CYS A 48 4.44 3.49 15.10
C CYS A 48 3.91 4.89 14.81
N PRO A 49 4.61 5.97 15.20
CA PRO A 49 4.16 7.34 14.94
C PRO A 49 4.31 7.76 13.46
N ARG A 50 5.00 6.97 12.62
CA ARG A 50 5.21 7.28 11.20
C ARG A 50 4.13 6.73 10.28
N CYS A 51 3.74 5.47 10.47
CA CYS A 51 2.68 4.82 9.69
C CYS A 51 1.36 4.68 10.45
N GLU A 52 1.32 5.10 11.71
CA GLU A 52 0.12 5.12 12.55
C GLU A 52 -0.58 3.77 12.70
N ASP A 53 0.23 2.71 12.78
CA ASP A 53 -0.24 1.33 12.80
C ASP A 53 0.31 0.58 14.02
N LEU A 54 -0.38 -0.49 14.40
CA LEU A 54 -0.09 -1.30 15.58
C LEU A 54 0.60 -2.61 15.21
N TYR A 55 1.71 -2.88 15.89
CA TYR A 55 2.53 -4.06 15.65
C TYR A 55 2.58 -4.97 16.87
N ARG A 56 2.83 -6.26 16.61
CA ARG A 56 3.15 -7.21 17.69
C ARG A 56 4.62 -7.07 18.07
N PRO A 57 4.97 -7.11 19.37
CA PRO A 57 6.36 -7.22 19.79
C PRO A 57 7.05 -8.44 19.15
N LYS A 58 8.30 -8.28 18.70
CA LYS A 58 9.06 -9.36 18.05
C LYS A 58 9.38 -10.52 19.01
N SER A 59 9.65 -10.20 20.27
CA SER A 59 9.95 -11.20 21.30
C SER A 59 8.66 -11.70 21.95
N SER A 60 8.52 -13.03 22.03
CA SER A 60 7.40 -13.68 22.72
C SER A 60 7.28 -13.25 24.20
N ARG A 61 8.41 -13.01 24.88
CA ARG A 61 8.43 -12.51 26.27
C ARG A 61 7.64 -11.21 26.44
N HIS A 62 7.80 -10.26 25.51
CA HIS A 62 7.09 -8.99 25.55
C HIS A 62 5.66 -9.10 25.02
N GLY A 63 5.37 -10.12 24.20
CA GLY A 63 4.03 -10.41 23.71
C GLY A 63 3.09 -11.03 24.75
N ALA A 64 3.62 -11.49 25.89
CA ALA A 64 2.83 -12.01 27.01
C ALA A 64 2.48 -10.93 28.07
N ILE A 65 3.02 -9.72 27.95
CA ILE A 65 2.75 -8.62 28.88
C ILE A 65 1.37 -8.04 28.58
N ASP A 66 0.55 -7.85 29.61
CA ASP A 66 -0.78 -7.25 29.48
C ASP A 66 -0.69 -5.79 29.01
N GLY A 67 -1.51 -5.43 28.03
CA GLY A 67 -1.56 -4.07 27.48
C GLY A 67 -2.11 -3.06 28.49
N ALA A 68 -2.95 -3.48 29.43
CA ALA A 68 -3.60 -2.62 30.41
C ALA A 68 -2.59 -1.84 31.28
N PHE A 69 -1.36 -2.34 31.47
CA PHE A 69 -0.31 -1.64 32.22
C PHE A 69 0.20 -0.36 31.55
N PHE A 70 0.03 -0.24 30.24
CA PHE A 70 0.46 0.93 29.47
C PHE A 70 -0.72 1.86 29.16
N GLY A 71 -1.90 1.26 28.96
CA GLY A 71 -3.11 1.95 28.54
C GLY A 71 -3.13 2.28 27.04
N SER A 72 -4.33 2.62 26.57
CA SER A 72 -4.64 2.91 25.17
C SER A 72 -4.20 4.28 24.71
N SER A 73 -4.12 5.24 25.63
CA SER A 73 -3.88 6.66 25.34
C SER A 73 -2.41 7.07 25.43
N PHE A 74 -1.53 6.23 25.98
CA PHE A 74 -0.15 6.60 26.29
C PHE A 74 0.65 7.17 25.10
N PRO A 75 0.71 6.53 23.91
CA PRO A 75 1.48 7.07 22.79
C PRO A 75 0.95 8.43 22.32
N HIS A 76 -0.37 8.58 22.30
CA HIS A 76 -1.02 9.82 21.88
C HIS A 76 -0.71 10.96 22.87
N MET A 77 -0.82 10.70 24.17
CA MET A 77 -0.45 11.67 25.20
C MET A 77 1.03 12.08 25.13
N LEU A 78 1.93 11.11 24.90
CA LEU A 78 3.36 11.40 24.77
C LEU A 78 3.64 12.31 23.56
N LEU A 79 3.02 12.04 22.41
CA LEU A 79 3.22 12.83 21.19
C LEU A 79 2.53 14.20 21.24
N MET A 80 1.43 14.34 21.99
CA MET A 80 0.83 15.66 22.25
C MET A 80 1.73 16.54 23.12
N VAL A 81 2.42 15.97 24.11
CA VAL A 81 3.37 16.71 24.97
C VAL A 81 4.68 17.01 24.24
N TYR A 82 5.13 16.10 23.36
CA TYR A 82 6.37 16.22 22.60
C TYR A 82 6.13 16.20 21.08
N PRO A 83 5.52 17.25 20.49
CA PRO A 83 5.13 17.26 19.08
C PRO A 83 6.30 17.18 18.11
N HIS A 84 7.49 17.65 18.52
CA HIS A 84 8.73 17.54 17.74
C HIS A 84 9.24 16.09 17.58
N MET A 85 8.65 15.13 18.28
CA MET A 85 8.95 13.70 18.13
C MET A 85 8.10 13.02 17.05
N ILE A 86 7.12 13.73 16.48
CA ILE A 86 6.26 13.22 15.42
C ILE A 86 7.04 13.23 14.10
N PRO A 87 7.33 12.07 13.49
CA PRO A 87 8.07 11.99 12.24
C PRO A 87 7.22 12.52 11.08
N THR A 88 7.88 13.12 10.09
CA THR A 88 7.22 13.52 8.86
C THR A 88 6.77 12.29 8.07
N LYS A 89 5.51 12.30 7.61
CA LYS A 89 4.95 11.22 6.77
C LYS A 89 5.45 11.29 5.32
N VAL A 90 5.93 12.46 4.92
CA VAL A 90 6.34 12.75 3.54
C VAL A 90 7.83 12.50 3.39
N THR A 91 8.18 11.52 2.58
CA THR A 91 9.50 11.47 1.94
C THR A 91 9.49 12.51 0.82
N VAL A 92 10.16 13.64 1.03
CA VAL A 92 10.48 14.55 -0.07
C VAL A 92 11.52 13.82 -0.92
N VAL A 93 11.04 13.07 -1.91
CA VAL A 93 11.92 12.58 -2.96
C VAL A 93 12.31 13.84 -3.75
N PRO A 94 13.61 14.13 -3.95
CA PRO A 94 13.99 15.18 -4.89
C PRO A 94 13.26 14.92 -6.22
N PRO A 95 12.84 15.97 -6.95
CA PRO A 95 12.15 15.79 -8.23
C PRO A 95 12.93 14.75 -9.03
N PRO A 96 12.26 13.77 -9.65
CA PRO A 96 12.95 12.70 -10.34
C PRO A 96 13.97 13.36 -11.27
N ILE A 97 15.26 13.15 -10.98
CA ILE A 97 16.31 13.41 -11.95
C ILE A 97 15.81 12.65 -13.17
N PRO A 98 15.59 13.28 -14.33
CA PRO A 98 15.15 12.55 -15.51
C PRO A 98 16.22 11.50 -15.76
N PHE A 99 15.95 10.28 -15.30
CA PHE A 99 16.74 9.11 -15.62
C PHE A 99 16.57 9.01 -17.12
N ALA A 100 17.59 9.47 -17.85
CA ALA A 100 17.68 9.29 -19.28
C ALA A 100 17.31 7.83 -19.53
N GLN A 101 16.17 7.62 -20.21
CA GLN A 101 15.67 6.30 -20.56
C GLN A 101 16.83 5.56 -21.20
N LYS A 102 17.38 4.58 -20.49
CA LYS A 102 18.45 3.75 -21.02
C LYS A 102 17.84 2.99 -22.18
N GLN A 103 18.21 3.43 -23.39
CA GLN A 103 17.88 2.81 -24.67
C GLN A 103 18.09 1.30 -24.59
N TYR A 104 16.99 0.55 -24.65
CA TYR A 104 16.97 -0.68 -25.42
C TYR A 104 15.62 -0.81 -26.11
N GLY A 105 15.58 -0.36 -27.36
CA GLY A 105 14.66 -0.90 -28.37
C GLY A 105 13.15 -0.70 -28.18
N GLY A 106 12.66 0.42 -27.66
CA GLY A 106 11.21 0.65 -27.60
C GLY A 106 10.85 2.14 -27.59
N VAL A 107 10.19 2.59 -28.66
CA VAL A 107 9.49 3.88 -28.71
C VAL A 107 8.49 3.96 -27.55
N SER A 108 8.42 5.11 -26.87
CA SER A 108 7.46 5.35 -25.78
C SER A 108 6.02 5.04 -26.23
N ALA A 109 5.20 4.51 -25.33
CA ALA A 109 3.78 4.28 -25.56
C ALA A 109 3.08 5.56 -26.05
N ASP A 110 3.50 6.73 -25.57
CA ASP A 110 2.97 8.03 -26.00
C ASP A 110 3.32 8.34 -27.45
N VAL A 111 4.54 7.99 -27.88
CA VAL A 111 5.03 8.19 -29.25
C VAL A 111 4.34 7.21 -30.20
N LEU A 112 4.08 5.98 -29.77
CA LEU A 112 3.29 5.01 -30.53
C LEU A 112 1.83 5.44 -30.64
N HIS A 113 1.25 5.96 -29.57
CA HIS A 113 -0.13 6.47 -29.56
C HIS A 113 -0.29 7.69 -30.48
N GLN A 114 0.63 8.66 -30.41
CA GLN A 114 0.66 9.81 -31.32
C GLN A 114 0.83 9.38 -32.79
N ARG A 115 1.68 8.39 -33.07
CA ARG A 115 1.84 7.83 -34.43
C ARG A 115 0.57 7.12 -34.91
N ALA A 116 -0.11 6.36 -34.05
CA ALA A 116 -1.39 5.72 -34.39
C ALA A 116 -2.47 6.77 -34.69
N VAL A 117 -2.62 7.79 -33.85
CA VAL A 117 -3.57 8.91 -34.04
C VAL A 117 -3.24 9.70 -35.32
N ALA A 118 -1.96 9.89 -35.65
CA ALA A 118 -1.55 10.56 -36.89
C ALA A 118 -1.83 9.72 -38.15
N LEU A 119 -1.76 8.39 -38.06
CA LEU A 119 -2.10 7.50 -39.16
C LEU A 119 -3.61 7.42 -39.39
N GLU A 120 -4.42 7.41 -38.33
CA GLU A 120 -5.88 7.46 -38.42
C GLU A 120 -6.36 8.77 -39.07
N ARG A 121 -5.72 9.90 -38.75
CA ARG A 121 -5.97 11.18 -39.44
C ARG A 121 -5.58 11.17 -40.92
N ARG A 122 -4.65 10.31 -41.33
CA ARG A 122 -4.16 10.22 -42.72
C ARG A 122 -4.98 9.25 -43.57
N THR A 123 -5.65 8.28 -42.97
CA THR A 123 -6.57 7.36 -43.68
C THR A 123 -8.01 7.86 -43.78
N GLY A 124 -8.37 8.92 -43.05
CA GLY A 124 -9.73 9.47 -43.03
C GLY A 124 -9.99 10.68 -43.92
N ASN A 125 -8.99 11.30 -44.55
CA ASN A 125 -9.19 12.56 -45.26
C ASN A 125 -8.27 12.74 -46.49
N ALA A 126 -8.44 11.86 -47.49
CA ALA A 126 -7.92 12.09 -48.83
C ALA A 126 -9.01 12.70 -49.73
N THR A 127 -9.53 13.88 -49.37
CA THR A 127 -10.20 14.83 -50.28
C THR A 127 -10.25 16.22 -49.64
N SER A 128 -9.92 17.28 -50.41
CA SER A 128 -9.97 18.75 -50.13
C SER A 128 -8.94 19.31 -49.12
N ALA A 129 -7.98 20.19 -49.47
CA ALA A 129 -8.01 21.53 -50.09
C ALA A 129 -8.32 22.68 -49.09
N GLY A 130 -7.42 23.69 -49.03
CA GLY A 130 -7.55 24.97 -48.28
C GLY A 130 -6.92 24.92 -46.88
N GLU A 131 -5.84 25.64 -46.56
CA GLU A 131 -5.65 27.09 -46.34
C GLU A 131 -5.70 27.50 -44.84
N GLU A 132 -4.61 28.17 -44.45
CA GLU A 132 -4.32 29.11 -43.37
C GLU A 132 -5.30 29.37 -42.19
N THR A 133 -4.73 29.55 -40.99
CA THR A 133 -4.67 30.88 -40.32
C THR A 133 -3.91 30.83 -38.99
N ASP A 134 -2.90 31.69 -38.90
CA ASP A 134 -2.29 32.16 -37.65
C ASP A 134 -3.32 32.95 -36.82
N THR A 135 -3.39 32.69 -35.52
CA THR A 135 -3.93 33.68 -34.57
C THR A 135 -3.08 33.75 -33.32
N SER A 136 -2.55 34.94 -33.11
CA SER A 136 -1.84 35.44 -31.94
C SER A 136 -2.82 35.74 -30.81
N VAL A 137 -2.46 35.39 -29.57
CA VAL A 137 -3.01 36.02 -28.36
C VAL A 137 -1.88 36.25 -27.37
N MET A 138 -1.73 37.51 -26.97
CA MET A 138 -0.70 38.03 -26.08
C MET A 138 -1.05 37.88 -24.59
N ALA A 139 0.02 37.72 -23.81
CA ALA A 139 0.27 38.21 -22.46
C ALA A 139 -0.70 37.87 -21.31
N ASN A 140 -0.15 37.24 -20.26
CA ASN A 140 -0.30 37.77 -18.91
C ASN A 140 0.99 37.56 -18.11
N ASP A 141 1.50 38.70 -17.64
CA ASP A 141 2.54 38.87 -16.65
C ASP A 141 1.97 38.46 -15.29
N ALA A 142 2.57 37.42 -14.69
CA ALA A 142 2.28 36.99 -13.34
C ALA A 142 3.62 36.75 -12.64
N SER A 143 3.96 37.72 -11.80
CA SER A 143 5.04 37.72 -10.82
C SER A 143 5.32 36.34 -10.22
N SER A 144 6.60 35.98 -10.27
CA SER A 144 7.24 34.81 -9.70
C SER A 144 6.90 34.57 -8.22
N GLU A 145 5.87 33.76 -7.96
CA GLU A 145 5.85 32.89 -6.79
C GLU A 145 5.81 31.44 -7.28
N MET A 146 6.99 30.83 -7.40
CA MET A 146 7.12 29.40 -7.63
C MET A 146 6.68 28.65 -6.39
N ARG A 147 5.37 28.58 -6.13
CA ARG A 147 4.83 27.62 -5.19
C ARG A 147 4.87 26.27 -5.89
N ALA A 148 6.00 25.59 -5.74
CA ALA A 148 6.16 24.21 -6.17
C ALA A 148 4.92 23.42 -5.70
N PRO A 149 4.26 22.64 -6.57
CA PRO A 149 3.32 21.64 -6.09
C PRO A 149 4.14 20.72 -5.20
N THR A 150 3.98 20.85 -3.89
CA THR A 150 4.45 19.83 -2.94
C THR A 150 3.51 18.65 -3.12
N ASP A 151 3.62 17.96 -4.24
CA ASP A 151 2.94 16.70 -4.43
C ASP A 151 3.47 15.77 -3.34
N VAL A 152 2.59 15.47 -2.39
CA VAL A 152 2.89 14.58 -1.28
C VAL A 152 3.07 13.18 -1.88
N VAL A 153 4.31 12.83 -2.22
CA VAL A 153 4.62 11.51 -2.76
C VAL A 153 4.74 10.54 -1.60
N PHE A 154 3.74 9.67 -1.48
CA PHE A 154 3.80 8.52 -0.61
C PHE A 154 4.64 7.43 -1.27
N GLU A 155 5.80 7.13 -0.69
CA GLU A 155 6.57 5.97 -1.09
C GLU A 155 5.77 4.70 -0.75
N ARG A 156 5.55 3.82 -1.73
CA ARG A 156 4.80 2.57 -1.57
C ARG A 156 5.60 1.43 -2.19
N VAL A 157 5.64 0.28 -1.51
CA VAL A 157 6.34 -0.89 -2.04
C VAL A 157 5.59 -1.38 -3.28
N VAL A 158 6.24 -1.32 -4.44
CA VAL A 158 5.72 -1.84 -5.69
C VAL A 158 6.31 -3.23 -5.91
N PRO A 159 5.52 -4.32 -5.80
CA PRO A 159 6.01 -5.66 -6.09
C PRO A 159 6.37 -5.77 -7.57
N ARG A 160 7.54 -6.37 -7.86
CA ARG A 160 8.04 -6.58 -9.22
C ARG A 160 8.33 -8.06 -9.48
N ILE A 161 7.96 -8.54 -10.66
CA ILE A 161 8.30 -9.88 -11.17
C ILE A 161 9.09 -9.68 -12.45
N PHE A 162 10.29 -10.26 -12.53
CA PHE A 162 11.24 -10.02 -13.63
C PHE A 162 11.53 -8.53 -13.93
N GLY A 163 11.48 -7.68 -12.91
CA GLY A 163 11.70 -6.23 -13.05
C GLY A 163 10.47 -5.42 -13.47
N TYR A 164 9.37 -6.06 -13.85
CA TYR A 164 8.11 -5.40 -14.22
C TYR A 164 7.19 -5.28 -13.00
N PRO A 165 6.49 -4.14 -12.81
CA PRO A 165 5.49 -4.01 -11.74
C PRO A 165 4.35 -5.00 -11.97
N VAL A 166 3.86 -5.62 -10.90
CA VAL A 166 2.70 -6.51 -10.97
C VAL A 166 1.46 -5.67 -11.30
N HIS A 167 0.84 -5.94 -12.45
CA HIS A 167 -0.35 -5.23 -12.91
C HIS A 167 -1.52 -5.42 -11.93
N GLU A 168 -2.34 -4.40 -11.75
CA GLU A 168 -3.46 -4.41 -10.82
C GLU A 168 -4.45 -5.55 -11.11
N THR A 169 -4.67 -5.86 -12.39
CA THR A 169 -5.49 -7.00 -12.83
C THR A 169 -4.96 -8.35 -12.34
N SER A 170 -3.65 -8.52 -12.20
CA SER A 170 -3.07 -9.77 -11.65
C SER A 170 -3.40 -9.94 -10.16
N GLN A 171 -3.53 -8.83 -9.42
CA GLN A 171 -3.97 -8.86 -8.02
C GLN A 171 -5.45 -9.26 -7.92
N LEU A 172 -6.29 -8.79 -8.84
CA LEU A 172 -7.71 -9.16 -8.93
C LEU A 172 -7.89 -10.64 -9.32
N MET A 173 -7.12 -11.15 -10.29
CA MET A 173 -7.14 -12.57 -10.68
C MET A 173 -6.81 -13.50 -9.50
N ALA A 174 -5.83 -13.16 -8.66
CA ALA A 174 -5.51 -13.96 -7.48
C ALA A 174 -6.63 -13.96 -6.41
N TRP A 175 -7.49 -12.93 -6.40
CA TRP A 175 -8.71 -12.92 -5.59
C TRP A 175 -9.80 -13.79 -6.24
N GLN A 176 -10.01 -13.66 -7.55
CA GLN A 176 -10.98 -14.44 -8.31
C GLN A 176 -10.69 -15.95 -8.25
N ASP A 177 -9.43 -16.36 -8.41
CA ASP A 177 -8.97 -17.75 -8.28
C ASP A 177 -9.24 -18.32 -6.88
N ARG A 178 -9.11 -17.49 -5.83
CA ARG A 178 -9.45 -17.90 -4.46
C ARG A 178 -10.95 -18.13 -4.29
N GLN A 179 -11.79 -17.31 -4.90
CA GLN A 179 -13.24 -17.53 -4.88
C GLN A 179 -13.62 -18.77 -5.69
N GLN A 180 -13.03 -18.97 -6.87
CA GLN A 180 -13.25 -20.15 -7.69
C GLN A 180 -12.81 -21.43 -6.98
N LYS A 181 -11.65 -21.45 -6.31
CA LYS A 181 -11.22 -22.61 -5.51
C LYS A 181 -12.21 -22.95 -4.39
N LYS A 182 -12.76 -21.94 -3.71
CA LYS A 182 -13.81 -22.16 -2.69
C LYS A 182 -15.07 -22.75 -3.31
N GLN A 183 -15.53 -22.23 -4.45
CA GLN A 183 -16.70 -22.76 -5.12
C GLN A 183 -16.49 -24.17 -5.68
N ALA A 184 -15.30 -24.44 -6.25
CA ALA A 184 -14.95 -25.77 -6.74
C ALA A 184 -14.91 -26.81 -5.61
N ALA A 185 -14.39 -26.46 -4.44
CA ALA A 185 -14.41 -27.31 -3.26
C ALA A 185 -15.86 -27.62 -2.83
N LEU A 186 -16.71 -26.60 -2.72
CA LEU A 186 -18.13 -26.79 -2.38
C LEU A 186 -18.87 -27.69 -3.40
N ILE A 187 -18.58 -27.54 -4.69
CA ILE A 187 -19.18 -28.38 -5.74
C ILE A 187 -18.65 -29.83 -5.65
N ALA A 188 -17.37 -30.02 -5.35
CA ALA A 188 -16.77 -31.34 -5.16
C ALA A 188 -17.39 -32.08 -3.95
N ASP A 189 -17.53 -31.38 -2.83
CA ASP A 189 -18.16 -31.91 -1.62
C ASP A 189 -19.61 -32.31 -1.88
N PHE A 190 -20.37 -31.46 -2.59
CA PHE A 190 -21.75 -31.76 -2.98
C PHE A 190 -21.84 -32.99 -3.91
N ARG A 191 -20.91 -33.13 -4.87
CA ARG A 191 -20.84 -34.30 -5.75
C ARG A 191 -20.52 -35.58 -4.98
N GLN A 192 -19.60 -35.52 -4.01
CA GLN A 192 -19.28 -36.66 -3.14
C GLN A 192 -20.50 -37.08 -2.30
N GLN A 193 -21.20 -36.13 -1.67
CA GLN A 193 -22.41 -36.42 -0.91
C GLN A 193 -23.50 -37.06 -1.78
N LYS A 194 -23.68 -36.58 -3.01
CA LYS A 194 -24.63 -37.16 -3.96
C LYS A 194 -24.26 -38.58 -4.39
N SER A 195 -22.97 -38.87 -4.57
CA SER A 195 -22.51 -40.24 -4.87
C SER A 195 -22.65 -41.19 -3.68
N ALA A 196 -22.52 -40.67 -2.45
CA ALA A 196 -22.69 -41.45 -1.22
C ALA A 196 -24.17 -41.73 -0.89
N SER A 197 -25.09 -40.86 -1.34
CA SER A 197 -26.54 -41.03 -1.16
C SER A 197 -27.23 -41.79 -2.30
N ALA A 198 -26.49 -42.25 -3.31
CA ALA A 198 -27.05 -42.98 -4.44
C ALA A 198 -27.45 -44.41 -3.97
N PRO A 199 -28.71 -44.84 -4.17
CA PRO A 199 -29.12 -46.19 -3.80
C PRO A 199 -28.33 -47.24 -4.62
N PRO A 200 -27.99 -48.41 -4.04
CA PRO A 200 -27.28 -49.45 -4.77
C PRO A 200 -28.09 -49.87 -6.00
N SER A 201 -27.44 -49.82 -7.17
CA SER A 201 -28.01 -50.24 -8.44
C SER A 201 -28.37 -51.73 -8.39
N CYS A 202 -29.66 -52.05 -8.47
CA CYS A 202 -30.21 -53.40 -8.52
C CYS A 202 -29.94 -54.06 -9.89
N LYS A 203 -28.68 -54.39 -10.19
CA LYS A 203 -28.31 -55.08 -11.44
C LYS A 203 -27.45 -56.34 -11.30
N ASP A 204 -27.13 -56.78 -10.08
CA ASP A 204 -26.35 -58.02 -9.86
C ASP A 204 -27.17 -59.09 -9.10
N GLN A 205 -28.36 -59.44 -9.61
CA GLN A 205 -29.11 -60.63 -9.19
C GLN A 205 -29.67 -61.34 -10.42
N GLN A 206 -28.78 -61.94 -11.21
CA GLN A 206 -29.12 -62.97 -12.19
C GLN A 206 -27.86 -63.79 -12.49
N ALA A 207 -27.61 -64.78 -11.65
CA ALA A 207 -26.81 -65.98 -11.94
C ALA A 207 -27.24 -67.08 -10.97
#